data_AF-A0A7V9Q4N5-F1
#
_entry.id   AF-A0A7V9Q4N5-F1
#
_cell.length_a   1.000
_cell.length_b   1.000
_cell.length_c   1.000
_cell.angle_alpha   90.00
_cell.angle_beta   90.00
_cell.angle_gamma   90.00
#
_symmetry.space_group_name_H-M   'P 1'
#
loop_
_entity.id
_entity.type
_entity.pdbx_description
1 polymer ?
#
loop_
_entity_poly.entity_id
_entity_poly.type
_entity_poly.pdbx_seq_one_letter_code
_entity_poly.pdbx_strand_id
1 'polypeptide(L)'
;PTQLYESFAALLIFGLLLWLHRRKVFHGQVILTYVVLYSVTRFIIEFFRADPRGDIAGLTTFTTLSTSQLISLAIGITGLIFLVLRWRRAAANSADVDDESGDASVAKTRAGAARA
;
A
#
# COMPACT_ATOMS: atom_id res chain seq x y z
N PRO A 1 27.26 -6.94 1.38
CA PRO A 1 26.72 -6.88 2.77
C PRO A 1 25.23 -6.52 2.71
N THR A 2 24.34 -7.43 3.12
CA THR A 2 22.88 -7.23 3.04
C THR A 2 22.38 -6.06 3.89
N GLN A 3 23.08 -5.77 4.99
CA GLN A 3 22.75 -4.68 5.92
C GLN A 3 22.71 -3.29 5.28
N LEU A 4 23.61 -2.99 4.32
CA LEU A 4 23.59 -1.70 3.61
C LEU A 4 22.38 -1.58 2.68
N TYR A 5 21.97 -2.68 2.06
CA TYR A 5 20.76 -2.70 1.23
C TYR A 5 19.50 -2.57 2.09
N GLU A 6 19.44 -3.26 3.24
CA GLU A 6 18.33 -3.17 4.19
C GLU A 6 18.17 -1.75 4.74
N SER A 7 19.26 -1.09 5.18
CA SER A 7 19.21 0.25 5.74
C SER A 7 18.86 1.31 4.68
N PHE A 8 19.40 1.18 3.47
CA PHE A 8 19.06 2.07 2.36
C PHE A 8 17.59 1.93 1.94
N ALA A 9 17.09 0.70 1.82
CA ALA A 9 15.68 0.46 1.51
C ALA A 9 14.75 0.99 2.61
N ALA A 10 15.12 0.81 3.88
CA ALA A 10 14.38 1.38 5.00
C ALA A 10 14.31 2.92 4.94
N LEU A 11 15.41 3.58 4.58
CA LEU A 11 15.45 5.04 4.43
C LEU A 11 14.57 5.53 3.27
N LEU A 12 14.58 4.83 2.13
CA LEU A 12 13.71 5.13 1.00
C LEU A 12 12.23 4.96 1.36
N ILE A 13 11.87 3.86 2.02
CA ILE A 13 10.50 3.62 2.50
C ILE A 13 10.09 4.74 3.46
N PHE A 14 10.95 5.10 4.41
CA PHE A 14 10.67 6.17 5.36
C PHE A 14 10.42 7.51 4.66
N GLY A 15 11.27 7.92 3.72
CA GLY A 15 11.10 9.15 2.95
C GLY A 15 9.79 9.16 2.15
N LEU A 16 9.47 8.05 1.48
CA LEU A 16 8.22 7.89 0.74
C LEU A 16 7.00 7.99 1.66
N LEU A 17 7.05 7.38 2.84
CA LEU A 17 5.95 7.42 3.81
C LEU A 17 5.78 8.80 4.44
N LEU A 18 6.85 9.56 4.68
CA LEU A 18 6.76 10.95 5.13
C LEU A 18 6.07 11.84 4.08
N TRP A 19 6.46 11.68 2.81
CA TRP A 19 5.79 12.37 1.71
C TRP A 19 4.31 11.97 1.61
N LEU A 20 4.01 10.67 1.71
CA LEU A 20 2.66 10.13 1.65
C LEU A 20 1.80 10.58 2.83
N HIS A 21 2.38 10.74 4.03
CA HIS A 21 1.66 11.17 5.22
C HIS A 21 0.95 12.51 5.01
N ARG A 22 1.56 13.42 4.23
CA ARG A 22 0.98 14.73 3.91
C ARG A 22 -0.12 14.67 2.85
N ARG A 23 -0.24 13.56 2.12
CA ARG A 23 -1.17 13.35 0.98
C ARG A 23 -2.11 12.16 1.20
N LYS A 24 -2.24 11.68 2.44
CA LYS A 24 -3.09 10.53 2.75
C LYS A 24 -4.56 10.86 2.48
N VAL A 25 -5.25 9.94 1.83
CA VAL A 25 -6.66 9.99 1.50
C VAL A 25 -7.50 9.38 2.62
N PHE A 26 -6.96 8.37 3.34
CA PHE A 26 -7.69 7.71 4.42
C PHE A 26 -6.79 7.30 5.60
N HIS A 27 -7.42 7.11 6.77
CA HIS A 27 -6.75 6.62 7.97
C HIS A 27 -6.27 5.17 7.79
N GLY A 28 -4.98 4.94 8.06
CA GLY A 28 -4.32 3.65 7.89
C GLY A 28 -3.58 3.48 6.55
N GLN A 29 -3.70 4.41 5.60
CA GLN A 29 -3.01 4.36 4.31
C GLN A 29 -1.49 4.23 4.46
N VAL A 30 -0.89 5.02 5.35
CA VAL A 30 0.57 5.01 5.59
C VAL A 30 1.03 3.63 6.09
N ILE A 31 0.28 3.01 7.00
CA ILE A 31 0.63 1.67 7.53
C ILE A 31 0.46 0.60 6.46
N LEU A 32 -0.64 0.63 5.70
CA LEU A 32 -0.85 -0.35 4.61
C LEU A 32 0.23 -0.22 3.53
N THR A 33 0.59 1.02 3.15
CA THR A 33 1.69 1.26 2.21
C THR A 33 3.02 0.78 2.77
N TYR A 34 3.31 1.01 4.06
CA TYR A 34 4.50 0.46 4.72
C TYR A 34 4.55 -1.06 4.61
N VAL A 35 3.47 -1.75 4.97
CA VAL A 35 3.38 -3.21 4.94
C VAL A 35 3.66 -3.74 3.54
N VAL A 36 3.05 -3.15 2.50
CA VAL A 36 3.27 -3.56 1.11
C VAL A 36 4.73 -3.34 0.69
N LEU A 37 5.28 -2.14 0.92
CA LEU A 37 6.65 -1.79 0.51
C LEU A 37 7.70 -2.64 1.22
N TYR A 38 7.49 -2.90 2.52
CA TYR A 38 8.39 -3.72 3.32
C TYR A 38 8.34 -5.18 2.88
N SER A 39 7.14 -5.74 2.61
CA SER A 39 6.98 -7.08 2.04
C SER A 39 7.71 -7.24 0.70
N VAL A 40 7.58 -6.27 -0.20
CA VAL A 40 8.29 -6.27 -1.49
C VAL A 40 9.80 -6.22 -1.28
N THR A 41 10.28 -5.31 -0.43
CA THR A 41 11.70 -5.19 -0.11
C THR A 41 12.25 -6.49 0.48
N ARG A 42 11.51 -7.13 1.39
CA ARG A 42 11.93 -8.40 2.01
C ARG A 42 12.03 -9.52 1.00
N PHE A 43 11.06 -9.60 0.09
CA PHE A 43 11.09 -10.57 -1.01
C PHE A 43 12.32 -10.38 -1.90
N ILE A 44 12.61 -9.13 -2.30
CA ILE A 44 13.76 -8.80 -3.16
C ILE A 44 15.09 -9.13 -2.46
N ILE A 45 15.26 -8.71 -1.21
CA ILE A 45 16.50 -8.96 -0.45
C ILE A 45 16.73 -10.46 -0.25
N GLU A 46 15.67 -11.21 0.05
CA GLU A 46 15.74 -12.65 0.22
C GLU A 46 16.02 -13.37 -1.10
N PHE A 47 15.50 -12.88 -2.22
CA PHE A 47 15.80 -13.38 -3.57
C PHE A 47 17.29 -13.22 -3.90
N PHE A 48 17.85 -12.02 -3.75
CA PHE A 48 19.29 -11.78 -3.96
C PHE A 48 20.19 -12.47 -2.93
N ARG A 49 19.65 -12.83 -1.76
CA ARG A 49 20.35 -13.63 -0.76
C ARG A 49 20.37 -15.12 -1.13
N ALA A 50 19.35 -15.59 -1.86
CA ALA A 50 19.22 -16.97 -2.33
C ALA A 50 19.97 -17.23 -3.66
N ASP A 51 20.49 -16.20 -4.32
CA ASP A 51 21.38 -16.35 -5.48
C ASP A 51 22.70 -17.10 -5.11
N PRO A 52 23.27 -17.89 -6.04
CA PRO A 52 24.06 -19.12 -5.79
C PRO A 52 25.50 -18.90 -5.33
N ARG A 53 25.76 -17.99 -4.38
CA ARG A 53 27.00 -18.00 -3.59
C ARG A 53 26.86 -18.88 -2.34
N GLY A 54 25.65 -19.29 -1.99
CA GLY A 54 25.34 -20.22 -0.90
C GLY A 54 24.94 -21.63 -1.33
N ASP A 55 24.79 -21.89 -2.63
CA ASP A 55 24.43 -23.21 -3.17
C ASP A 55 25.70 -24.00 -3.52
N ILE A 56 26.27 -24.63 -2.50
CA ILE A 56 27.13 -25.79 -2.69
C ILE A 56 26.19 -26.99 -2.87
N ALA A 57 26.09 -27.48 -4.10
CA ALA A 57 25.56 -28.83 -4.43
C ALA A 57 24.04 -29.05 -4.52
N GLY A 58 23.24 -28.09 -5.01
CA GLY A 58 21.97 -28.38 -5.71
C GLY A 58 20.93 -29.25 -4.97
N LEU A 59 20.96 -29.27 -3.63
CA LEU A 59 20.12 -30.15 -2.81
C LEU A 59 18.86 -29.46 -2.24
N THR A 60 18.75 -28.15 -2.42
CA THR A 60 17.67 -27.28 -1.92
C THR A 60 16.66 -26.88 -3.00
N THR A 61 16.90 -27.26 -4.26
CA THR A 61 16.19 -26.74 -5.44
C THR A 61 14.76 -27.27 -5.61
N PHE A 62 14.31 -28.30 -4.87
CA PHE A 62 13.05 -28.97 -5.22
C PHE A 62 11.80 -28.62 -4.40
N THR A 63 11.85 -27.91 -3.26
CA THR A 63 10.60 -27.74 -2.47
C THR A 63 10.37 -26.47 -1.66
N THR A 64 11.29 -25.51 -1.49
CA THR A 64 11.04 -24.50 -0.45
C THR A 64 11.44 -23.09 -0.86
N LEU A 65 10.46 -22.33 -1.37
CA LEU A 65 10.42 -20.90 -1.09
C LEU A 65 10.72 -20.73 0.41
N SER A 66 11.70 -19.90 0.76
CA SER A 66 12.07 -19.65 2.15
C SER A 66 10.81 -19.21 2.91
N THR A 67 10.59 -19.70 4.14
CA THR A 67 9.40 -19.36 4.96
C THR A 67 9.16 -17.84 5.01
N SER A 68 10.24 -17.06 4.99
CA SER A 68 10.21 -15.60 4.92
C SER A 68 9.61 -15.06 3.62
N GLN A 69 9.81 -15.70 2.47
CA GLN A 69 9.24 -15.32 1.18
C GLN A 69 7.73 -15.55 1.15
N LEU A 70 7.28 -16.71 1.64
CA LEU A 70 5.85 -17.04 1.73
C LEU A 70 5.10 -16.06 2.65
N ILE A 71 5.65 -15.79 3.83
CA ILE A 71 5.06 -14.82 4.78
C ILE A 71 5.06 -13.41 4.16
N SER A 72 6.16 -13.00 3.54
CA SER A 72 6.26 -11.67 2.90
C SER A 72 5.24 -11.52 1.78
N LEU A 73 5.04 -12.56 0.96
CA LEU A 73 4.07 -12.58 -0.12
C LEU A 73 2.62 -12.54 0.41
N ALA A 74 2.29 -13.36 1.40
CA ALA A 74 0.96 -13.38 2.00
C ALA A 74 0.57 -12.03 2.62
N ILE A 75 1.48 -11.44 3.40
CA ILE A 75 1.29 -10.13 4.01
C ILE A 75 1.24 -9.02 2.94
N GLY A 76 2.10 -9.09 1.92
CA GLY A 76 2.15 -8.12 0.84
C GLY A 76 0.87 -8.09 0.01
N ILE A 77 0.37 -9.26 -0.40
CA ILE A 77 -0.88 -9.40 -1.15
C ILE A 77 -2.06 -8.91 -0.30
N THR A 78 -2.15 -9.35 0.95
CA THR A 78 -3.24 -8.94 1.85
C THR A 78 -3.22 -7.43 2.06
N GLY A 79 -2.06 -6.85 2.35
CA GLY A 79 -1.88 -5.41 2.50
C GLY A 79 -2.27 -4.63 1.24
N LEU A 80 -1.90 -5.12 0.06
CA LEU A 80 -2.22 -4.50 -1.22
C LEU A 80 -3.73 -4.52 -1.50
N ILE A 81 -4.40 -5.65 -1.25
CA ILE A 81 -5.86 -5.77 -1.38
C ILE A 81 -6.55 -4.74 -0.49
N PHE A 82 -6.19 -4.69 0.80
CA PHE A 82 -6.78 -3.71 1.73
C PHE A 82 -6.52 -2.26 1.30
N LEU A 83 -5.30 -1.96 0.82
CA LEU A 83 -4.93 -0.64 0.34
C LEU A 83 -5.82 -0.22 -0.85
N VAL A 84 -5.97 -1.08 -1.85
CA VAL A 84 -6.78 -0.81 -3.05
C VAL A 84 -8.27 -0.68 -2.70
N LEU A 85 -8.81 -1.57 -1.87
CA LEU A 85 -10.22 -1.52 -1.48
C LEU A 85 -10.54 -0.24 -0.70
N ARG A 86 -9.67 0.18 0.22
CA ARG A 86 -9.85 1.43 0.98
C ARG A 86 -9.70 2.66 0.10
N TRP A 87 -8.78 2.62 -0.87
CA TRP A 87 -8.61 3.71 -1.83
C TRP A 87 -9.85 3.93 -2.69
N ARG A 88 -10.43 2.83 -3.20
CA ARG A 88 -11.67 2.87 -3.99
C ARG A 88 -12.85 3.41 -3.19
N ARG A 89 -12.98 3.00 -1.91
CA ARG A 89 -14.02 3.53 -1.02
C ARG A 89 -13.87 5.01 -0.75
N ALA A 90 -12.64 5.47 -0.51
CA ALA A 90 -12.42 6.89 -0.26
C ALA A 90 -12.78 7.74 -1.50
N ALA A 91 -12.47 7.27 -2.71
CA ALA A 91 -12.86 7.94 -3.95
C ALA A 91 -14.39 7.95 -4.17
N ALA A 92 -15.08 6.85 -3.86
CA ALA A 92 -16.55 6.78 -3.97
C ALA A 92 -17.25 7.73 -2.98
N ASN A 93 -16.79 7.77 -1.72
CA ASN A 93 -17.36 8.66 -0.71
C ASN A 93 -17.22 10.15 -1.08
N SER A 94 -16.17 10.53 -1.82
CA SER A 94 -16.01 11.90 -2.31
C SER A 94 -17.05 12.24 -3.39
N ALA A 95 -17.37 11.29 -4.28
CA ALA A 95 -18.35 11.51 -5.33
C ALA A 95 -19.79 11.66 -4.80
N ASP A 96 -20.18 10.86 -3.80
CA ASP A 96 -21.51 10.93 -3.19
C ASP A 96 -21.75 12.28 -2.47
N VAL A 97 -20.73 12.82 -1.80
CA VAL A 97 -20.81 14.11 -1.10
C VAL A 97 -20.97 15.28 -2.08
N ASP A 98 -20.28 15.23 -3.22
CA ASP A 98 -20.38 16.26 -4.25
C ASP A 98 -21.80 16.30 -4.85
N ASP A 99 -22.42 15.14 -5.10
CA ASP A 99 -23.80 15.02 -5.61
C ASP A 99 -24.84 15.56 -4.61
N GLU A 100 -24.75 15.15 -3.33
CA GLU A 100 -25.66 15.63 -2.28
C GLU A 100 -25.57 17.15 -2.08
N SER A 101 -24.35 17.71 -2.15
CA SER A 101 -24.14 19.16 -2.02
C SER A 101 -24.72 19.95 -3.21
N GLY A 102 -24.67 19.39 -4.42
CA GLY A 102 -25.25 19.96 -5.62
C GLY A 102 -26.78 20.00 -5.54
N ASP A 103 -27.40 18.87 -5.17
CA ASP A 103 -28.84 18.76 -5.00
C ASP A 103 -29.38 19.70 -3.91
N ALA A 104 -28.68 19.80 -2.78
CA ALA A 104 -29.04 20.71 -1.70
C ALA A 104 -29.00 22.19 -2.13
N SER A 105 -28.01 22.58 -2.94
CA SER A 105 -27.88 23.93 -3.50
C SER A 105 -29.02 24.26 -4.49
N VAL A 106 -29.35 23.31 -5.38
CA VAL A 106 -30.45 23.46 -6.35
C VAL A 106 -31.79 23.56 -5.61
N ALA A 107 -32.03 22.73 -4.60
CA ALA A 107 -33.23 22.77 -3.78
C ALA A 107 -33.41 24.11 -3.05
N LYS A 108 -32.33 24.65 -2.47
CA LYS A 108 -32.35 25.97 -1.80
C LYS A 108 -32.68 27.11 -2.79
N THR A 109 -32.12 27.06 -4.00
CA THR A 109 -32.39 28.04 -5.06
C THR A 109 -33.86 28.01 -5.49
N ARG A 110 -34.43 26.80 -5.70
CA ARG A 110 -35.85 26.63 -6.07
C ARG A 110 -36.80 27.08 -4.96
N ALA A 111 -36.49 26.75 -3.70
CA ALA A 111 -37.30 27.18 -2.55
C ALA A 111 -37.26 28.69 -2.33
N GLY A 112 -36.14 29.34 -2.63
CA GLY A 112 -36.01 30.81 -2.60
C GLY A 112 -36.82 31.48 -3.70
N ALA A 113 -36.78 30.95 -4.94
CA ALA A 113 -37.54 31.49 -6.07
C ALA A 113 -39.06 31.36 -5.88
N ALA A 114 -39.55 30.32 -5.19
CA ALA A 114 -40.98 30.12 -4.92
C ALA A 114 -41.55 31.02 -3.80
N ARG A 115 -40.69 31.75 -3.07
CA ARG A 115 -41.08 32.65 -1.97
C ARG A 115 -41.02 34.15 -2.34
N ALA A 116 -40.55 34.48 -3.53
CA ALA A 116 -40.51 35.83 -4.10
C ALA A 116 -41.75 36.07 -4.97
#